data_AF-A0A4M3JSJ3-F1
#
_entry.id   AF-A0A4M3JSJ3-F1
#
_cell.length_a   1.000
_cell.length_b   1.000
_cell.length_c   1.000
_cell.angle_alpha   90.00
_cell.angle_beta   90.00
_cell.angle_gamma   90.00
#
_symmetry.space_group_name_H-M   'P 1'
#
loop_
_entity.id
_entity.type
_entity.pdbx_description
1 polymer ?
#
loop_
_entity_poly.entity_id
_entity_poly.type
_entity_poly.pdbx_seq_one_letter_code
_entity_poly.pdbx_strand_id
1 'polypeptide(L)' 'MKEKLNEFLKFRSQFTKREWFEINQAVEACLNQKADHLKLDDSDVEIISKRLGRSI' A
#
# COMPACT_ATOMS: atom_id res chain seq x y z
N MET A 1 17.60 -6.78 -2.70
CA MET A 1 16.86 -5.50 -2.70
C MET A 1 16.89 -4.83 -4.07
N LYS A 2 18.09 -4.67 -4.67
CA LYS A 2 18.26 -4.15 -6.04
C LYS A 2 17.55 -4.99 -7.11
N GLU A 3 17.62 -6.32 -7.00
CA GLU A 3 16.94 -7.25 -7.92
C GLU A 3 15.41 -7.09 -7.89
N LYS A 4 14.81 -7.08 -6.70
CA LYS A 4 13.37 -6.85 -6.52
C LYS A 4 12.91 -5.52 -7.09
N LEU A 5 13.72 -4.46 -6.94
CA LEU A 5 13.42 -3.16 -7.55
C LEU A 5 13.44 -3.23 -9.07
N ASN A 6 14.43 -3.91 -9.66
CA ASN A 6 14.51 -4.09 -11.11
C ASN A 6 13.35 -4.91 -11.67
N GLU A 7 12.93 -5.97 -10.96
CA GLU A 7 11.75 -6.76 -11.31
C GLU A 7 10.48 -5.92 -11.28
N PHE A 8 10.31 -5.09 -10.24
CA PHE A 8 9.19 -4.17 -10.13
C PHE A 8 9.18 -3.14 -11.28
N LEU A 9 10.33 -2.54 -11.59
CA LEU A 9 10.44 -1.56 -12.68
C LEU A 9 10.16 -2.20 -14.04
N LYS A 10 10.63 -3.43 -14.27
CA LYS A 10 10.34 -4.20 -15.48
C LYS A 10 8.85 -4.48 -15.60
N PHE A 11 8.21 -4.92 -14.51
CA PHE A 11 6.75 -5.10 -14.47
C PHE A 11 6.00 -3.79 -14.76
N ARG A 12 6.34 -2.69 -14.08
CA ARG A 12 5.71 -1.38 -14.30
C ARG A 12 5.86 -0.89 -15.73
N SER A 13 7.00 -1.19 -16.39
CA SER A 13 7.25 -0.75 -17.77
C SER A 13 6.32 -1.36 -18.81
N GLN A 14 5.57 -2.42 -18.46
CA GLN A 14 4.56 -3.04 -19.31
C GLN A 14 3.31 -2.16 -19.49
N PHE A 15 3.16 -1.10 -18.70
CA PHE A 15 1.97 -0.26 -18.67
C PHE A 15 2.29 1.18 -19.06
N THR A 16 1.35 1.83 -19.74
CA THR A 16 1.37 3.29 -19.93
C THR A 16 1.15 4.01 -18.59
N LYS A 17 1.44 5.32 -18.56
CA LYS A 17 1.20 6.15 -17.37
C LYS A 17 -0.25 6.09 -16.90
N ARG A 18 -1.20 6.05 -17.84
CA ARG A 18 -2.64 6.03 -17.54
C ARG A 18 -3.09 4.68 -16.98
N GLU A 19 -2.70 3.59 -17.63
CA GLU A 19 -3.00 2.24 -17.13
C GLU A 19 -2.39 2.00 -15.75
N TRP A 20 -1.15 2.44 -15.54
CA TRP A 20 -0.51 2.34 -14.23
C TRP A 20 -1.25 3.13 -13.15
N PHE A 21 -1.76 4.32 -13.49
CA PHE A 21 -2.57 5.12 -12.58
C PHE A 21 -3.89 4.42 -12.22
N GLU A 22 -4.57 3.84 -13.20
CA GLU A 22 -5.81 3.08 -12.99
C GLU A 22 -5.58 1.82 -12.12
N ILE A 23 -4.49 1.09 -12.35
CA ILE A 23 -4.10 -0.07 -11.52
C ILE A 23 -3.86 0.37 -10.07
N ASN A 24 -3.11 1.45 -9.83
CA ASN A 24 -2.86 1.91 -8.46
C ASN A 24 -4.14 2.33 -7.75
N GLN A 25 -5.05 3.03 -8.45
CA GLN A 25 -6.36 3.38 -7.88
C GLN A 25 -7.18 2.15 -7.52
N ALA A 26 -7.20 1.12 -8.37
CA ALA A 26 -7.93 -0.11 -8.08
C ALA A 26 -7.36 -0.87 -6.87
N VAL A 27 -6.02 -0.91 -6.76
CA VAL A 27 -5.33 -1.48 -5.59
C VAL A 27 -5.68 -0.70 -4.33
N GLU A 28 -5.61 0.63 -4.37
CA GLU A 28 -5.94 1.51 -3.25
C GLU A 28 -7.40 1.34 -2.80
N ALA A 29 -8.34 1.30 -3.74
CA ALA A 29 -9.75 1.07 -3.43
C ALA A 29 -9.99 -0.30 -2.76
N CYS A 30 -9.30 -1.35 -3.23
CA CYS A 30 -9.38 -2.68 -2.61
C CYS A 30 -8.77 -2.70 -1.21
N LEU A 31 -7.66 -1.99 -1.00
CA LEU A 31 -7.05 -1.86 0.32
C LEU A 31 -7.94 -1.08 1.30
N ASN A 32 -8.58 0.00 0.83
CA ASN A 32 -9.52 0.78 1.64
C ASN A 32 -10.76 -0.03 2.01
N GLN A 33 -11.34 -0.78 1.06
CA GLN A 33 -12.44 -1.70 1.36
C GLN A 33 -12.03 -2.73 2.42
N LYS A 34 -10.85 -3.34 2.30
CA LYS A 34 -10.35 -4.29 3.31
C LYS A 34 -10.09 -3.61 4.66
N ALA A 35 -9.61 -2.36 4.67
CA ALA A 35 -9.43 -1.59 5.88
C ALA A 35 -10.76 -1.30 6.58
N ASP A 36 -11.82 -0.99 5.82
CA ASP A 36 -13.17 -0.80 6.37
C ASP A 36 -13.72 -2.08 7.01
N HIS A 37 -13.23 -3.25 6.58
CA HIS A 37 -13.55 -4.55 7.19
C HIS A 37 -12.61 -4.94 8.34
N LEU A 38 -11.46 -4.29 8.51
CA LEU A 38 -10.54 -4.54 9.61
C LEU A 38 -11.00 -3.74 10.84
N LYS A 39 -11.41 -4.43 11.90
CA LYS A 39 -11.45 -3.81 13.23
C LYS A 39 -10.03 -3.76 13.76
N LEU A 40 -9.45 -2.56 13.82
CA LEU A 40 -8.20 -2.33 14.51
C LEU A 40 -8.41 -2.61 16.00
N ASP A 41 -7.54 -3.42 16.58
CA ASP A 41 -7.46 -3.57 18.03
C ASP A 41 -6.43 -2.59 18.63
N ASP A 42 -6.38 -2.53 19.96
CA ASP A 42 -5.49 -1.62 20.67
C ASP A 42 -4.01 -1.86 20.32
N SER A 43 -3.64 -3.10 19.96
CA SER A 43 -2.27 -3.44 19.55
C SER A 43 -1.94 -2.88 18.16
N ASP A 44 -2.88 -2.97 17.22
CA ASP A 44 -2.75 -2.38 15.89
C ASP A 44 -2.57 -0.85 15.98
N VAL A 45 -3.36 -0.19 16.84
CA VAL A 45 -3.29 1.26 17.06
C VAL A 45 -1.93 1.68 17.64
N GLU A 46 -1.40 0.92 18.60
CA GLU A 46 -0.10 1.18 19.22
C GLU A 46 1.06 1.04 18.20
N ILE A 47 1.02 -0.01 17.38
CA ILE A 47 2.03 -0.26 16.33
C ILE A 47 1.99 0.84 15.25
N ILE A 48 0.79 1.22 14.81
CA ILE A 48 0.61 2.29 13.83
C ILE A 48 1.14 3.62 14.38
N SER A 49 0.82 3.94 15.64
CA SER A 49 1.23 5.21 16.25
C SER A 49 2.75 5.29 16.46
N LYS A 50 3.38 4.19 16.88
CA LYS A 50 4.85 4.06 16.93
C LYS A 50 5.49 4.29 15.56
N ARG A 51 4.92 3.73 14.48
CA ARG A 51 5.42 3.93 13.11
C ARG A 51 5.21 5.34 12.59
N LEU A 52 4.11 5.99 12.97
CA LEU A 52 3.81 7.38 12.59
C LEU A 52 4.57 8.41 13.44
N GLY A 53 5.35 7.97 14.44
CA GLY A 53 6.04 8.88 15.36
C GLY A 53 5.08 9.71 16.20
N ARG A 54 3.84 9.26 16.37
CA ARG A 54 2.85 9.91 17.22
C ARG A 54 2.92 9.29 18.60
N SER A 55 3.29 10.07 19.61
CA SER A 55 2.99 9.69 20.99
C SER A 55 1.47 9.76 21.17
N ILE A 56 0.86 8.62 21.49
CA ILE A 56 -0.49 8.59 22.08
C ILE A 56 -0.33 8.84 23.57
#